data_AF-A0A285RAE2-F1
#
_entry.id   AF-A0A285RAE2-F1
#
_cell.length_a   1.000
_cell.length_b   1.000
_cell.length_c   1.000
_cell.angle_alpha   90.00
_cell.angle_beta   90.00
_cell.angle_gamma   90.00
#
_symmetry.space_group_name_H-M   'P 1'
#
loop_
_entity.id
_entity.type
_entity.pdbx_description
1 polymer ?
#
loop_
_entity_poly.entity_id
_entity_poly.type
_entity_poly.pdbx_seq_one_letter_code
_entity_poly.pdbx_strand_id
1 'polypeptide(L)' 'MQSDENLSFVNLQTGEIVQVSQEMLSIKEDSNECDVPEWQQDELEVANTILENEMQFAQLPPM' A
#
# COMPACT_ATOMS: atom_id res chain seq x y z
N MET A 1 -12.29 -14.90 7.38
CA MET A 1 -11.41 -15.18 6.24
C MET A 1 -10.67 -13.89 6.03
N GLN A 2 -9.51 -13.72 6.68
CA GLN A 2 -8.65 -12.57 6.41
C GLN A 2 -7.99 -12.91 5.09
N SER A 3 -8.58 -12.39 4.01
CA SER A 3 -7.95 -12.42 2.72
C SER A 3 -6.77 -11.47 2.85
N ASP A 4 -5.56 -12.01 2.84
CA ASP A 4 -4.31 -11.27 2.71
C ASP A 4 -4.31 -10.68 1.28
N GLU A 5 -5.21 -9.71 1.01
CA GLU A 5 -5.37 -9.06 -0.28
C GLU A 5 -4.25 -8.03 -0.40
N ASN A 6 -3.08 -8.51 -0.79
CA ASN A 6 -1.97 -7.66 -1.18
C ASN A 6 -2.27 -7.02 -2.53
N LEU A 7 -2.47 -5.71 -2.50
CA LEU A 7 -2.60 -4.88 -3.67
C LEU A 7 -1.20 -4.59 -4.21
N SER A 8 -1.03 -4.78 -5.51
CA SER A 8 0.21 -4.47 -6.20
C SER A 8 0.03 -3.12 -6.90
N PHE A 9 1.00 -2.22 -6.76
CA PHE A 9 1.03 -0.92 -7.41
C PHE A 9 2.30 -0.82 -8.23
N VAL A 10 2.21 -0.18 -9.39
CA VAL A 10 3.38 0.17 -10.19
C VAL A 10 3.59 1.68 -10.16
N ASN A 11 4.81 2.09 -9.80
CA ASN A 11 5.24 3.47 -9.88
C ASN A 11 5.43 3.83 -11.36
N LEU A 12 4.63 4.76 -11.88
CA LEU A 12 4.68 5.20 -13.27
C LEU A 12 5.91 6.08 -13.56
N GLN A 13 6.54 6.63 -12.53
CA GLN A 13 7.73 7.47 -12.63
C GLN A 13 9.02 6.66 -12.70
N THR A 14 9.13 5.56 -11.93
CA THR A 14 10.33 4.72 -11.87
C THR A 14 10.18 3.36 -12.55
N GLY A 15 8.94 2.89 -12.75
CA GLY A 15 8.64 1.53 -13.21
C GLY A 15 8.75 0.46 -12.12
N GLU A 16 8.93 0.86 -10.87
CA GLU A 16 9.05 -0.06 -9.73
C GLU A 16 7.68 -0.61 -9.31
N ILE A 17 7.62 -1.91 -9.01
CA ILE A 17 6.40 -2.56 -8.51
C ILE A 17 6.54 -2.72 -7.01
N VAL A 18 5.58 -2.15 -6.29
CA VAL A 18 5.47 -2.24 -4.84
C VAL A 18 4.20 -2.98 -4.47
N GLN A 19 4.24 -3.73 -3.37
CA GLN A 19 3.09 -4.46 -2.87
C GLN A 19 2.76 -3.96 -1.48
N VAL A 20 1.46 -3.81 -1.21
CA VAL A 20 0.97 -3.35 0.08
C VAL A 20 -0.38 -4.00 0.35
N SER A 21 -0.64 -4.33 1.61
CA SER A 21 -1.93 -4.92 2.00
C SER A 21 -3.07 -3.91 1.85
N GLN A 22 -4.22 -4.37 1.35
CA GLN A 22 -5.43 -3.53 1.30
C GLN A 22 -5.83 -3.03 2.68
N GLU A 23 -5.68 -3.87 3.71
CA GLU A 23 -5.93 -3.51 5.10
C GLU A 23 -5.11 -2.29 5.51
N MET A 24 -3.85 -2.24 5.08
CA MET A 24 -2.90 -1.16 5.36
C MET A 24 -3.35 0.18 4.78
N LEU A 25 -3.82 0.16 3.54
CA LEU A 25 -4.34 1.34 2.84
C LEU A 25 -5.62 1.85 3.50
N SER A 26 -6.55 0.95 3.82
CA SER A 26 -7.82 1.31 4.48
C SER A 26 -7.61 1.84 5.90
N ILE A 27 -6.72 1.23 6.68
CA ILE A 27 -6.35 1.69 8.03
C ILE A 27 -5.84 3.13 7.99
N LYS A 28 -5.03 3.46 6.98
CA LYS A 28 -4.40 4.76 6.84
C LYS A 28 -5.38 5.83 6.36
N GLU A 29 -6.25 5.48 5.42
CA GLU A 29 -7.33 6.36 4.95
C GLU A 29 -8.29 6.73 6.10
N ASP A 30 -8.57 5.80 7.01
CA ASP A 30 -9.51 5.98 8.13
C ASP A 30 -8.89 6.64 9.38
N SER A 31 -7.62 7.08 9.34
CA SER A 31 -6.95 7.83 10.42
C SER A 31 -6.87 7.09 11.77
N ASN A 32 -6.59 5.78 11.77
CA ASN A 32 -6.13 5.12 12.99
C ASN A 32 -4.68 4.72 12.81
N GLU A 33 -3.79 5.40 13.54
CA GLU A 33 -2.42 4.99 13.79
C GLU A 33 -2.43 3.53 14.28
N CYS A 34 -2.37 2.59 13.35
CA CYS A 34 -2.29 1.19 13.67
C CYS A 34 -0.84 0.92 14.05
N ASP A 35 -0.65 0.37 15.24
CA ASP A 35 0.63 -0.12 15.74
C ASP A 35 1.03 -1.33 14.88
N VAL A 36 1.50 -1.05 13.67
CA VAL A 36 1.98 -2.08 12.76
C VAL A 36 3.39 -2.49 13.20
N PRO A 37 3.70 -3.79 13.15
CA PRO A 37 5.05 -4.27 13.46
C PRO A 37 6.12 -3.59 12.60
N GLU A 38 7.37 -3.54 13.08
CA GLU A 38 8.48 -2.93 12.33
C GLU A 38 8.67 -3.50 10.92
N TRP A 39 8.32 -4.77 10.69
CA TRP A 39 8.38 -5.37 9.34
C TRP A 39 7.30 -4.86 8.38
N GLN A 40 6.18 -4.33 8.90
CA GLN A 40 5.13 -3.66 8.12
C GLN A 40 5.32 -2.14 8.04
N GLN A 41 6.28 -1.55 8.78
CA GLN A 41 6.55 -0.12 8.70
C GLN A 41 7.05 0.29 7.31
N ASP A 42 7.86 -0.57 6.68
CA ASP A 42 8.30 -0.40 5.29
C ASP A 42 7.08 -0.36 4.34
N GLU A 43 6.13 -1.29 4.51
CA GLU A 43 4.88 -1.31 3.75
C GLU A 43 3.98 -0.10 4.05
N LEU A 44 3.95 0.40 5.29
CA LEU A 44 3.19 1.59 5.70
C LEU A 44 3.72 2.87 5.05
N GLU A 45 5.04 2.98 4.91
CA GLU A 45 5.70 4.11 4.25
C GLU A 45 5.41 4.10 2.74
N VAL A 46 5.47 2.92 2.13
CA VAL A 46 5.08 2.71 0.74
C VAL A 46 3.60 3.04 0.53
N ALA A 47 2.71 2.55 1.41
CA ALA A 47 1.28 2.87 1.39
C ALA A 47 1.04 4.38 1.44
N ASN A 48 1.80 5.08 2.30
CA ASN A 48 1.74 6.53 2.39
C ASN A 48 2.08 7.19 1.08
N THR A 49 3.21 6.77 0.51
CA THR A 49 3.76 7.35 -0.70
C THR A 49 2.79 7.15 -1.85
N ILE A 50 2.14 6.00 -1.92
CA ILE A 50 1.09 5.69 -2.89
C ILE A 50 -0.15 6.56 -2.67
N LEU A 51 -0.66 6.69 -1.44
CA LEU A 51 -1.84 7.53 -1.16
C LEU A 51 -1.56 9.02 -1.45
N GLU A 52 -0.39 9.53 -1.04
CA GLU A 52 0.02 10.91 -1.32
C GLU A 52 0.29 11.17 -2.81
N ASN A 53 0.66 10.12 -3.56
CA ASN A 53 0.98 10.20 -4.98
C ASN A 53 0.10 9.26 -5.83
N GLU A 54 -1.18 9.11 -5.50
CA GLU A 54 -2.07 8.13 -6.15
C GLU A 54 -2.10 8.25 -7.68
N MET A 55 -1.90 9.46 -8.21
CA MET A 55 -1.84 9.73 -9.65
C MET A 55 -0.56 9.19 -10.32
N GLN A 56 0.50 8.94 -9.56
CA GLN A 56 1.77 8.40 -10.04
C GLN A 56 1.87 6.88 -9.85
N PHE A 57 0.95 6.26 -9.12
CA PHE A 57 0.92 4.83 -8.88
C PHE A 57 -0.32 4.22 -9.53
N ALA A 58 -0.11 3.26 -10.44
CA ALA A 58 -1.22 2.52 -11.01
C ALA A 58 -1.43 1.21 -10.24
N GLN A 59 -2.64 0.99 -9.74
CA GLN A 59 -3.03 -0.29 -9.15
C GLN A 59 -3.03 -1.37 -10.22
N LEU A 60 -2.32 -2.47 -9.95
CA LEU A 60 -2.31 -3.66 -10.78
C LEU A 60 -3.45 -4.59 -10.37
N PRO A 61 -4.04 -5.31 -11.34
CA PRO A 61 -5.03 -6.34 -11.02
C PRO A 61 -4.39 -7.44 -10.16
N PRO A 62 -5.11 -7.98 -9.17
CA PRO A 62 -4.65 -9.16 -8.44
C PRO A 62 -4.50 -10.33 -9.42
N MET A 63 -3.39 -11.07 -9.32
CA MET A 63 -3.15 -12.29 -10.12
C MET A 63 -3.87 -13.51 -9.54
#